data_AF-A0A1H8YMR1-F1
#
_entry.id   AF-A0A1H8YMR1-F1
#
_cell.length_a   1.000
_cell.length_b   1.000
_cell.length_c   1.000
_cell.angle_alpha   90.00
_cell.angle_beta   90.00
_cell.angle_gamma   90.00
#
_symmetry.space_group_name_H-M   'P 1'
#
loop_
_entity.id
_entity.type
_entity.pdbx_description
1 polymer ?
#
loop_
_entity_poly.entity_id
_entity_poly.type
_entity_poly.pdbx_seq_one_letter_code
_entity_poly.pdbx_strand_id
1 'polypeptide(L)'
;MTTAPHSGLWSDDPASVDLLSFDAVAHTVADALLDEALDPVALGLSGSWGSGKTTVLGLVAQELDRRSTAEKKVLVIQTDPWRYDPSTGAKESLIAEVLDALAAEVAGSATKTDKAKQLLVRLGKRIDWAKAIKLAAKSSLTLQIPDFDKLVELVKPKEGDKESVRGLEEFRDEFGMLLASEDLTHVQAVVVLVDDLDRCLPETVVESLEAMRLFLAVPKMSFVIAADEERVADAIRTRFKATGRPDESDDERQDPATLYLHKIVQTTIPLPALSHFDTQAYLLLLQMHATAQPEQLTTLIERCTQIRRAGGSVDDIGEVDGLDMEDQLAFATRLTPLLYEKLRGNPRYIKRFLNDLHVRQSVALRRGISLDPAVVAKLMTLEALMKPEFKLLLDWFAKGEMRDHLERLEDEAGRPAQTNTTATEQQDEADGAVEAGSRPRRATSTRRSQAAIPATSGQFSQAMVRWARLAPPLRGLDLSPYLTLAAAFAGVTLIDDSLPEQLRDIAANLLSESRREQASVTDAELDQLGDGDMTDLLRHIGRTMRDQPTKQKAGVNAILRIARRRSEVVATARDALLMLPPNEITIATPIQFKPDDPAPIRGVLTTWKGKLPDGKIKRAVESALPNRETV
;
A
#
# COMPACT_ATOMS: atom_id res chain seq x y z
N MET A 1 9.38 22.93 22.66
CA MET A 1 9.97 21.63 22.28
C MET A 1 9.24 21.18 21.02
N THR A 2 9.88 21.36 19.88
CA THR A 2 9.34 21.00 18.57
C THR A 2 9.33 19.47 18.46
N THR A 3 8.15 18.88 18.57
CA THR A 3 7.92 17.48 18.23
C THR A 3 8.40 17.24 16.81
N ALA A 4 9.33 16.30 16.64
CA ALA A 4 9.83 15.94 15.32
C ALA A 4 8.64 15.60 14.40
N PRO A 5 8.62 16.06 13.13
CA PRO A 5 7.57 15.67 12.21
C PRO A 5 7.63 14.15 12.05
N HIS A 6 6.51 13.46 12.34
CA HIS A 6 6.35 12.06 11.98
C HIS A 6 6.73 11.90 10.50
N SER A 7 7.51 10.88 10.17
CA SER A 7 7.93 10.58 8.79
C SER A 7 6.76 10.28 7.84
N GLY A 8 5.52 10.24 8.35
CA GLY A 8 4.28 9.91 7.64
C GLY A 8 4.24 8.50 7.07
N LEU A 9 5.18 7.63 7.47
CA LEU A 9 5.24 6.22 7.05
C LEU A 9 4.66 5.34 8.16
N TRP A 10 3.81 4.40 7.77
CA TRP A 10 3.28 3.35 8.63
C TRP A 10 4.25 2.17 8.69
N SER A 11 4.55 1.70 9.91
CA SER A 11 5.29 0.46 10.10
C SER A 11 4.51 -0.73 9.53
N ASP A 12 5.21 -1.69 8.94
CA ASP A 12 4.64 -2.98 8.53
C ASP A 12 4.48 -3.95 9.72
N ASP A 13 4.85 -3.51 10.93
CA ASP A 13 4.59 -4.24 12.15
C ASP A 13 3.07 -4.42 12.38
N PRO A 14 2.66 -5.52 13.04
CA PRO A 14 1.28 -5.73 13.46
C PRO A 14 0.79 -4.56 14.33
N ALA A 15 -0.44 -4.11 14.10
CA ALA A 15 -1.05 -3.09 14.94
C ALA A 15 -1.34 -3.66 16.35
N SER A 16 -1.08 -2.88 17.39
CA SER A 16 -1.43 -3.23 18.78
C SER A 16 -2.91 -3.02 19.09
N VAL A 17 -3.60 -2.25 18.25
CA VAL A 17 -5.04 -1.96 18.28
C VAL A 17 -5.72 -2.54 17.04
N ASP A 18 -6.97 -2.95 17.19
CA ASP A 18 -7.73 -3.55 16.09
C ASP A 18 -8.21 -2.51 15.07
N LEU A 19 -7.37 -2.25 14.07
CA LEU A 19 -7.73 -1.41 12.92
C LEU A 19 -8.44 -2.19 11.81
N LEU A 20 -8.49 -3.53 11.90
CA LEU A 20 -8.94 -4.42 10.83
C LEU A 20 -10.33 -5.00 11.09
N SER A 21 -10.89 -4.79 12.29
CA SER A 21 -12.14 -5.40 12.75
C SER A 21 -12.07 -6.93 12.83
N PHE A 22 -10.97 -7.43 13.36
CA PHE A 22 -10.84 -8.85 13.66
C PHE A 22 -11.19 -9.21 15.11
N ASP A 23 -11.78 -8.28 15.88
CA ASP A 23 -12.36 -8.52 17.21
C ASP A 23 -13.23 -9.79 17.23
N ALA A 24 -14.18 -9.93 16.31
CA ALA A 24 -15.07 -11.10 16.28
C ALA A 24 -14.32 -12.42 16.04
N VAL A 25 -13.28 -12.40 15.20
CA VAL A 25 -12.43 -13.57 14.94
C VAL A 25 -11.63 -13.91 16.20
N ALA A 26 -10.99 -12.92 16.83
CA ALA A 26 -10.21 -13.12 18.04
C ALA A 26 -11.05 -13.68 19.21
N HIS A 27 -12.26 -13.15 19.40
CA HIS A 27 -13.20 -13.69 20.40
C HIS A 27 -13.59 -15.14 20.10
N THR A 28 -13.88 -15.47 18.84
CA THR A 28 -14.25 -16.84 18.43
C THR A 28 -13.10 -17.82 18.68
N VAL A 29 -11.87 -17.43 18.36
CA VAL A 29 -10.67 -18.23 18.65
C VAL A 29 -10.49 -18.41 20.16
N ALA A 30 -10.60 -17.34 20.95
CA ALA A 30 -10.48 -17.41 22.40
C ALA A 30 -11.57 -18.27 23.06
N ASP A 31 -12.81 -18.22 22.55
CA ASP A 31 -13.91 -19.08 23.00
C ASP A 31 -13.57 -20.56 22.78
N ALA A 32 -13.09 -20.92 21.58
CA ALA A 32 -12.73 -22.30 21.26
C ALA A 32 -11.51 -22.82 22.04
N LEU A 33 -10.52 -21.96 22.30
CA LEU A 33 -9.32 -22.32 23.08
C LEU A 33 -9.61 -22.55 24.57
N LEU A 34 -10.70 -21.99 25.10
CA LEU A 34 -11.09 -22.10 26.51
C LEU A 34 -12.25 -23.06 26.74
N ASP A 35 -12.75 -23.71 25.68
CA ASP A 35 -13.81 -24.72 25.76
C ASP A 35 -13.24 -26.07 26.21
N GLU A 36 -13.63 -26.52 27.41
CA GLU A 36 -13.22 -27.81 27.97
C GLU A 36 -13.64 -29.01 27.09
N ALA A 37 -14.70 -28.86 26.27
CA ALA A 37 -15.14 -29.92 25.36
C ALA A 37 -14.20 -30.09 24.15
N LEU A 38 -13.38 -29.09 23.86
CA LEU A 38 -12.41 -29.10 22.76
C LEU A 38 -10.99 -29.41 23.25
N ASP A 39 -10.72 -29.41 24.55
CA ASP A 39 -9.38 -29.64 25.12
C ASP A 39 -8.88 -31.08 24.90
N PRO A 40 -7.69 -31.30 24.29
CA PRO A 40 -6.79 -30.32 23.65
C PRO A 40 -7.19 -29.96 22.21
N VAL A 41 -7.03 -28.69 21.81
CA VAL A 41 -7.41 -28.19 20.48
C VAL A 41 -6.26 -27.49 19.75
N ALA A 42 -6.16 -27.68 18.43
CA ALA A 42 -5.32 -26.92 17.53
C ALA A 42 -6.18 -26.25 16.45
N LEU A 43 -6.14 -24.92 16.44
CA LEU A 43 -6.87 -24.10 15.48
C LEU A 43 -5.91 -23.57 14.41
N GLY A 44 -6.35 -23.56 13.16
CA GLY A 44 -5.66 -22.90 12.05
C GLY A 44 -6.22 -21.50 11.87
N LEU A 45 -5.34 -20.51 11.67
CA LEU A 45 -5.70 -19.20 11.15
C LEU A 45 -5.15 -19.09 9.73
N SER A 46 -6.02 -19.35 8.75
CA SER A 46 -5.64 -19.38 7.34
C SER A 46 -5.92 -18.05 6.66
N GLY A 47 -5.00 -17.62 5.80
CA GLY A 47 -5.18 -16.44 4.98
C GLY A 47 -3.93 -16.13 4.15
N SER A 48 -4.14 -15.45 3.02
CA SER A 48 -3.04 -15.05 2.13
C SER A 48 -2.00 -14.16 2.83
N TRP A 49 -0.83 -14.04 2.23
CA TRP A 49 0.21 -13.14 2.71
C TRP A 49 -0.29 -11.69 2.84
N GLY A 50 -0.10 -11.09 4.02
CA GLY A 50 -0.55 -9.72 4.31
C GLY A 50 -2.01 -9.57 4.72
N SER A 51 -2.76 -10.67 4.93
CA SER A 51 -4.17 -10.64 5.38
C SER A 51 -4.38 -10.15 6.82
N GLY A 52 -3.33 -10.06 7.64
CA GLY A 52 -3.40 -9.64 9.04
C GLY A 52 -3.31 -10.78 10.08
N LYS A 53 -2.86 -11.98 9.69
CA LYS A 53 -2.71 -13.14 10.61
C LYS A 53 -2.00 -12.82 11.93
N THR A 54 -0.80 -12.23 11.87
CA THR A 54 -0.05 -11.83 13.06
C THR A 54 -0.82 -10.82 13.93
N THR A 55 -1.56 -9.89 13.31
CA THR A 55 -2.41 -8.95 14.05
C THR A 55 -3.52 -9.69 14.78
N VAL A 56 -4.17 -10.67 14.14
CA VAL A 56 -5.20 -11.50 14.81
C VAL A 56 -4.61 -12.31 15.95
N LEU A 57 -3.42 -12.91 15.79
CA LEU A 57 -2.73 -13.60 16.89
C LEU A 57 -2.46 -12.66 18.08
N GLY A 58 -2.07 -11.42 17.82
CA GLY A 58 -1.92 -10.39 18.85
C GLY A 58 -3.24 -10.09 19.57
N LEU A 59 -4.34 -9.96 18.84
CA LEU A 59 -5.67 -9.75 19.41
C LEU A 59 -6.15 -10.96 20.23
N VAL A 60 -5.86 -12.18 19.77
CA VAL A 60 -6.15 -13.42 20.52
C VAL A 60 -5.36 -13.45 21.82
N ALA A 61 -4.05 -13.12 21.78
CA ALA A 61 -3.23 -13.06 22.99
C ALA A 61 -3.77 -12.06 24.01
N GLN A 62 -4.16 -10.86 23.56
CA GLN A 62 -4.78 -9.83 24.41
C GLN A 62 -6.11 -10.29 25.00
N GLU A 63 -6.95 -10.95 24.21
CA GLU A 63 -8.26 -11.44 24.68
C GLU A 63 -8.11 -12.59 25.68
N LEU A 64 -7.14 -13.49 25.49
CA LEU A 64 -6.81 -14.54 26.44
C LEU A 64 -6.27 -13.97 27.75
N ASP A 65 -5.38 -12.96 27.68
CA ASP A 65 -4.87 -12.27 28.88
C ASP A 65 -5.99 -11.57 29.65
N ARG A 66 -6.93 -10.93 28.94
CA ARG A 66 -8.12 -10.29 29.54
C ARG A 66 -9.03 -11.28 30.27
N ARG A 67 -9.13 -12.53 29.78
CA ARG A 67 -9.92 -13.61 30.40
C ARG A 67 -9.15 -14.37 31.48
N SER A 68 -7.82 -14.24 31.50
CA SER A 68 -6.93 -14.86 32.47
C SER A 68 -7.15 -14.27 33.86
N THR A 69 -7.20 -15.11 34.88
CA THR A 69 -7.30 -14.68 36.29
C THR A 69 -6.23 -15.36 37.12
N ALA A 70 -6.00 -14.89 38.35
CA ALA A 70 -4.99 -15.50 39.24
C ALA A 70 -5.28 -16.98 39.56
N GLU A 71 -6.57 -17.38 39.62
CA GLU A 71 -6.99 -18.76 39.91
C GLU A 71 -7.17 -19.61 38.65
N LYS A 72 -7.40 -18.96 37.50
CA LYS A 72 -7.57 -19.59 36.18
C LYS A 72 -6.69 -18.86 35.17
N LYS A 73 -5.39 -19.09 35.28
CA LYS A 73 -4.39 -18.47 34.42
C LYS A 73 -4.35 -19.16 33.07
N VAL A 74 -4.36 -18.35 32.01
CA VAL A 74 -4.06 -18.79 30.65
C VAL A 74 -2.61 -18.41 30.35
N LEU A 75 -1.75 -19.42 30.15
CA LEU A 75 -0.35 -19.21 29.80
C LEU A 75 -0.24 -19.11 28.28
N VAL A 76 -0.07 -17.89 27.76
CA VAL A 76 0.09 -17.65 26.32
C VAL A 76 1.57 -17.65 25.96
N ILE A 77 1.95 -18.46 24.97
CA ILE A 77 3.32 -18.59 24.47
C ILE A 77 3.29 -18.23 22.98
N GLN A 78 3.95 -17.14 22.60
CA GLN A 78 4.07 -16.72 21.20
C GLN A 78 5.38 -17.26 20.63
N THR A 79 5.31 -17.91 19.48
CA THR A 79 6.46 -18.55 18.87
C THR A 79 6.50 -18.34 17.36
N ASP A 80 7.71 -18.13 16.84
CA ASP A 80 8.01 -17.83 15.44
C ASP A 80 9.01 -18.88 14.92
N PRO A 81 8.57 -20.05 14.40
CA PRO A 81 9.49 -21.13 14.06
C PRO A 81 10.53 -20.77 12.99
N TRP A 82 10.28 -19.75 12.17
CA TRP A 82 11.23 -19.26 11.18
C TRP A 82 12.49 -18.63 11.81
N ARG A 83 12.43 -18.24 13.09
CA ARG A 83 13.54 -17.66 13.85
C ARG A 83 14.42 -18.71 14.54
N TYR A 84 14.00 -19.98 14.55
CA TYR A 84 14.75 -21.04 15.21
C TYR A 84 16.12 -21.25 14.56
N ASP A 85 17.12 -21.56 15.39
CA ASP A 85 18.44 -21.91 14.91
C ASP A 85 18.39 -23.30 14.25
N PRO A 86 18.73 -23.43 12.95
CA PRO A 86 18.75 -24.72 12.26
C PRO A 86 19.67 -25.76 12.91
N SER A 87 20.66 -25.33 13.70
CA SER A 87 21.56 -26.24 14.41
C SER A 87 20.95 -26.87 15.66
N THR A 88 19.97 -26.20 16.27
CA THR A 88 19.21 -26.73 17.42
C THR A 88 18.13 -27.72 16.98
N GLY A 89 17.47 -27.41 15.86
CA GLY A 89 16.28 -28.13 15.41
C GLY A 89 15.00 -27.43 15.87
N ALA A 90 13.99 -27.43 15.02
CA ALA A 90 12.76 -26.67 15.27
C ALA A 90 11.89 -27.32 16.35
N LYS A 91 11.96 -28.65 16.43
CA LYS A 91 11.28 -29.46 17.44
C LYS A 91 11.81 -29.17 18.84
N GLU A 92 13.13 -29.20 18.99
CA GLU A 92 13.82 -28.94 20.25
C GLU A 92 13.59 -27.50 20.73
N SER A 93 13.60 -26.53 19.80
CA SER A 93 13.36 -25.12 20.10
C SER A 93 11.95 -24.88 20.63
N LEU A 94 10.93 -25.43 19.96
CA LEU A 94 9.54 -25.29 20.42
C LEU A 94 9.31 -25.94 21.80
N ILE A 95 9.88 -27.14 22.02
CA ILE A 95 9.75 -27.82 23.32
C ILE A 95 10.43 -27.00 24.42
N ALA A 96 11.63 -26.47 24.16
CA ALA A 96 12.35 -25.63 25.12
C ALA A 96 11.55 -24.39 25.51
N GLU A 97 10.97 -23.66 24.54
CA GLU A 97 10.15 -22.47 24.82
C GLU A 97 8.94 -22.79 25.72
N VAL A 98 8.25 -23.92 25.47
CA VAL A 98 7.13 -24.35 26.29
C VAL A 98 7.57 -24.72 27.70
N LEU A 99 8.67 -25.47 27.84
CA LEU A 99 9.20 -25.85 29.16
C LEU A 99 9.72 -24.65 29.94
N ASP A 100 10.36 -23.68 29.29
CA ASP A 100 10.87 -22.46 29.93
C ASP A 100 9.72 -21.60 30.48
N ALA A 101 8.64 -21.45 29.71
CA ALA A 101 7.44 -20.76 30.17
C ALA A 101 6.79 -21.44 31.39
N LEU A 102 6.70 -22.77 31.38
CA LEU A 102 6.20 -23.55 32.51
C LEU A 102 7.14 -23.50 33.72
N ALA A 103 8.46 -23.51 33.49
CA ALA A 103 9.45 -23.40 34.55
C ALA A 103 9.38 -22.05 35.28
N ALA A 104 9.19 -20.96 34.53
CA ALA A 104 8.96 -19.64 35.10
C ALA A 104 7.70 -19.63 35.99
N GLU A 105 6.63 -20.30 35.57
CA GLU A 105 5.40 -20.41 36.35
C GLU A 105 5.59 -21.23 37.63
N VAL A 106 6.25 -22.38 37.55
CA VAL A 106 6.59 -23.21 38.72
C VAL A 106 7.49 -22.46 39.70
N ALA A 107 8.45 -21.67 39.21
CA ALA A 107 9.34 -20.87 40.06
C ALA A 107 8.60 -19.76 40.83
N GLY A 108 7.54 -19.21 40.21
CA GLY A 108 6.64 -18.21 40.78
C GLY A 108 5.56 -18.77 41.71
N SER A 109 5.26 -20.07 41.62
CA SER A 109 4.22 -20.72 42.42
C SER A 109 4.48 -20.64 43.94
N ALA A 110 3.42 -20.69 44.74
CA ALA A 110 3.51 -20.61 46.20
C ALA A 110 4.03 -21.92 46.85
N THR A 111 3.74 -23.07 46.25
CA THR A 111 4.11 -24.41 46.76
C THR A 111 5.56 -24.79 46.47
N LYS A 112 6.08 -24.43 45.29
CA LYS A 112 7.45 -24.70 44.79
C LYS A 112 7.93 -26.14 45.00
N THR A 113 7.11 -27.13 44.68
CA THR A 113 7.42 -28.52 45.00
C THR A 113 8.67 -29.02 44.27
N ASP A 114 9.48 -29.84 44.95
CA ASP A 114 10.65 -30.47 44.34
C ASP A 114 10.26 -31.46 43.23
N LYS A 115 9.03 -32.00 43.29
CA LYS A 115 8.50 -32.91 42.27
C LYS A 115 8.35 -32.22 40.92
N ALA A 116 7.75 -31.03 40.87
CA ALA A 116 7.60 -30.26 39.63
C ALA A 116 8.97 -29.86 39.06
N LYS A 117 9.91 -29.42 39.91
CA LYS A 117 11.29 -29.12 39.51
C LYS A 117 12.00 -30.34 38.92
N GLN A 118 11.86 -31.50 39.55
CA GLN A 118 12.46 -32.75 39.05
C GLN A 118 11.82 -33.20 37.72
N LEU A 119 10.52 -33.00 37.53
CA LEU A 119 9.85 -33.26 36.25
C LEU A 119 10.38 -32.35 35.15
N LEU A 120 10.50 -31.04 35.39
CA LEU A 120 11.11 -30.09 34.45
C LEU A 120 12.55 -30.48 34.08
N VAL A 121 13.37 -30.86 35.05
CA VAL A 121 14.75 -31.31 34.79
C VAL A 121 14.78 -32.60 33.97
N ARG A 122 13.87 -33.55 34.20
CA ARG A 122 13.78 -34.79 33.41
C ARG A 122 13.32 -34.53 31.98
N LEU A 123 12.27 -33.73 31.80
CA LEU A 123 11.75 -33.33 30.50
C LEU A 123 12.82 -32.55 29.71
N GLY A 124 13.53 -31.63 30.38
CA GLY A 124 14.67 -30.93 29.83
C GLY A 124 15.76 -31.90 29.36
N LYS A 125 16.20 -32.86 30.19
CA LYS A 125 17.24 -33.84 29.81
C LYS A 125 16.90 -34.70 28.59
N ARG A 126 15.63 -34.85 28.24
CA ARG A 126 15.17 -35.59 27.05
C ARG A 126 15.28 -34.78 25.76
N ILE A 127 15.47 -33.47 25.86
CA ILE A 127 15.86 -32.60 24.74
C ILE A 127 17.36 -32.78 24.54
N ASP A 128 17.83 -32.93 23.31
CA ASP A 128 19.27 -33.05 23.03
C ASP A 128 19.96 -31.67 23.17
N TRP A 129 20.22 -31.25 24.42
CA TRP A 129 20.79 -29.94 24.75
C TRP A 129 22.18 -29.68 24.16
N ALA A 130 22.88 -30.71 23.68
CA ALA A 130 24.14 -30.53 22.94
C ALA A 130 23.95 -29.65 21.69
N LYS A 131 22.72 -29.58 21.16
CA LYS A 131 22.32 -28.72 20.04
C LYS A 131 21.64 -27.41 20.46
N ALA A 132 21.01 -27.35 21.64
CA ALA A 132 20.22 -26.19 22.12
C ALA A 132 21.01 -25.10 22.87
N ILE A 133 22.18 -25.41 23.45
CA ILE A 133 22.97 -24.48 24.28
C ILE A 133 23.49 -23.24 23.52
N LYS A 134 23.49 -23.23 22.18
CA LYS A 134 23.88 -22.04 21.39
C LYS A 134 22.84 -20.90 21.41
N LEU A 135 21.61 -21.16 21.87
CA LEU A 135 20.50 -20.19 21.84
C LEU A 135 20.63 -19.09 22.92
N ALA A 136 21.30 -19.36 24.04
CA ALA A 136 21.36 -18.43 25.18
C ALA A 136 22.42 -17.31 25.05
N ALA A 137 23.28 -17.32 24.02
CA ALA A 137 24.43 -16.42 23.95
C ALA A 137 24.18 -15.08 23.22
N LYS A 138 22.96 -14.80 22.70
CA LYS A 138 22.71 -13.64 21.81
C LYS A 138 21.53 -12.71 22.15
N SER A 139 20.91 -12.81 23.33
CA SER A 139 19.98 -11.79 23.82
C SER A 139 20.61 -11.02 24.98
N SER A 140 21.18 -9.86 24.70
CA SER A 140 21.65 -8.96 25.75
C SER A 140 20.47 -8.29 26.44
N LEU A 141 20.19 -8.66 27.69
CA LEU A 141 19.80 -7.75 28.79
C LEU A 141 19.59 -8.56 30.09
N THR A 142 20.63 -8.52 30.93
CA THR A 142 20.69 -8.74 32.39
C THR A 142 19.60 -9.57 33.08
N LEU A 143 19.93 -10.80 33.47
CA LEU A 143 19.52 -11.43 34.75
C LEU A 143 20.58 -12.47 35.16
N GLN A 144 21.08 -12.37 36.40
CA GLN A 144 22.08 -13.29 36.96
C GLN A 144 21.47 -14.68 37.14
N ILE A 145 21.96 -15.66 36.36
CA ILE A 145 21.68 -17.09 36.54
C ILE A 145 22.69 -17.62 37.58
N PRO A 146 22.29 -18.41 38.60
CA PRO A 146 23.25 -19.13 39.45
C PRO A 146 24.04 -20.15 38.60
N ASP A 147 25.35 -20.26 38.85
CA ASP A 147 26.33 -21.01 38.05
C ASP A 147 25.85 -22.33 37.41
N PHE A 148 25.79 -22.29 36.07
CA PHE A 148 25.48 -23.39 35.16
C PHE A 148 26.62 -24.43 35.04
N ASP A 149 27.81 -24.13 35.58
CA ASP A 149 29.02 -24.96 35.46
C ASP A 149 28.93 -26.31 36.19
N LYS A 150 27.97 -26.50 37.12
CA LYS A 150 27.79 -27.77 37.83
C LYS A 150 26.86 -28.77 37.13
N LEU A 151 26.16 -28.37 36.07
CA LEU A 151 25.21 -29.25 35.37
C LEU A 151 25.82 -29.96 34.15
N VAL A 152 27.04 -29.58 33.76
CA VAL A 152 27.72 -30.05 32.53
C VAL A 152 28.49 -31.37 32.73
N GLU A 153 28.78 -31.81 33.97
CA GLU A 153 29.61 -33.01 34.19
C GLU A 153 28.88 -34.36 34.04
N LEU A 154 27.59 -34.41 33.69
CA LEU A 154 26.79 -35.63 33.77
C LEU A 154 26.19 -36.16 32.45
N VAL A 155 26.67 -35.73 31.28
CA VAL A 155 26.09 -36.21 30.01
C VAL A 155 27.17 -36.64 29.01
N LYS A 156 27.36 -37.96 28.88
CA LYS A 156 27.89 -38.60 27.67
C LYS A 156 26.80 -39.50 27.10
N PRO A 157 26.43 -39.40 25.80
CA PRO A 157 25.47 -40.29 25.20
C PRO A 157 26.11 -41.66 24.89
N LYS A 158 25.29 -42.72 24.86
CA LYS A 158 25.60 -43.99 24.20
C LYS A 158 24.70 -44.13 22.96
N GLU A 159 25.30 -44.53 21.85
CA GLU A 159 24.63 -44.81 20.57
C GLU A 159 23.82 -46.12 20.64
N GLY A 160 22.63 -46.16 20.03
CA GLY A 160 21.86 -47.39 19.80
C GLY A 160 20.35 -47.22 19.73
N ASP A 161 19.84 -46.92 18.53
CA ASP A 161 18.48 -46.48 18.23
C ASP A 161 17.43 -47.62 18.29
N LYS A 162 16.85 -47.83 19.48
CA LYS A 162 15.52 -48.48 19.72
C LYS A 162 14.70 -47.78 20.84
N GLU A 163 15.23 -46.71 21.43
CA GLU A 163 14.63 -45.99 22.57
C GLU A 163 13.73 -44.80 22.17
N SER A 164 13.78 -44.35 20.92
CA SER A 164 13.13 -43.11 20.46
C SER A 164 11.59 -43.12 20.55
N VAL A 165 10.94 -44.29 20.42
CA VAL A 165 9.47 -44.43 20.57
C VAL A 165 9.03 -44.44 22.04
N ARG A 166 9.79 -45.11 22.93
CA ARG A 166 9.48 -45.13 24.38
C ARG A 166 9.71 -43.78 25.03
N GLY A 167 10.73 -43.03 24.60
CA GLY A 167 11.03 -41.70 25.13
C GLY A 167 9.90 -40.68 24.92
N LEU A 168 9.07 -40.86 23.88
CA LEU A 168 8.00 -39.92 23.49
C LEU A 168 6.72 -40.11 24.30
N GLU A 169 6.30 -41.35 24.52
CA GLU A 169 5.17 -41.68 25.39
C GLU A 169 5.49 -41.28 26.84
N GLU A 170 6.69 -41.61 27.30
CA GLU A 170 7.16 -41.19 28.62
C GLU A 170 7.27 -39.66 28.76
N PHE A 171 7.69 -38.94 27.72
CA PHE A 171 7.69 -37.47 27.73
C PHE A 171 6.28 -36.94 27.92
N ARG A 172 5.30 -37.48 27.20
CA ARG A 172 3.88 -37.08 27.32
C ARG A 172 3.34 -37.33 28.73
N ASP A 173 3.64 -38.50 29.30
CA ASP A 173 3.19 -38.86 30.65
C ASP A 173 3.82 -37.94 31.71
N GLU A 174 5.14 -37.70 31.62
CA GLU A 174 5.85 -36.79 32.53
C GLU A 174 5.36 -35.33 32.39
N PHE A 175 5.08 -34.89 31.17
CA PHE A 175 4.54 -33.56 30.90
C PHE A 175 3.10 -33.42 31.43
N GLY A 176 2.26 -34.43 31.26
CA GLY A 176 0.92 -34.48 31.86
C GLY A 176 0.96 -34.45 33.40
N MET A 177 1.91 -35.17 34.00
CA MET A 177 2.16 -35.11 35.45
C MET A 177 2.60 -33.71 35.91
N LEU A 178 3.37 -32.99 35.10
CA LEU A 178 3.80 -31.63 35.41
C LEU A 178 2.59 -30.67 35.39
N LEU A 179 1.77 -30.70 34.34
CA LEU A 179 0.57 -29.84 34.24
C LEU A 179 -0.50 -30.15 35.29
N ALA A 180 -0.52 -31.38 35.82
CA ALA A 180 -1.39 -31.80 36.92
C ALA A 180 -0.77 -31.56 38.32
N SER A 181 0.44 -31.01 38.41
CA SER A 181 1.10 -30.76 39.70
C SER A 181 0.46 -29.61 40.47
N GLU A 182 0.59 -29.64 41.81
CA GLU A 182 0.08 -28.59 42.70
C GLU A 182 0.58 -27.19 42.30
N ASP A 183 1.81 -27.11 41.79
CA ASP A 183 2.46 -25.87 41.37
C ASP A 183 1.81 -25.20 40.15
N LEU A 184 1.05 -25.95 39.35
CA LEU A 184 0.40 -25.50 38.11
C LEU A 184 -1.12 -25.69 38.13
N THR A 185 -1.71 -25.92 39.31
CA THR A 185 -3.17 -26.10 39.45
C THR A 185 -3.96 -24.85 39.03
N HIS A 186 -3.40 -23.66 39.22
CA HIS A 186 -3.98 -22.39 38.79
C HIS A 186 -3.89 -22.16 37.28
N VAL A 187 -3.10 -22.95 36.54
CA VAL A 187 -3.04 -22.88 35.08
C VAL A 187 -4.21 -23.67 34.49
N GLN A 188 -5.15 -22.93 33.90
CA GLN A 188 -6.30 -23.51 33.21
C GLN A 188 -5.91 -24.06 31.83
N ALA A 189 -5.12 -23.29 31.08
CA ALA A 189 -4.71 -23.63 29.72
C ALA A 189 -3.33 -23.07 29.39
N VAL A 190 -2.60 -23.78 28.54
CA VAL A 190 -1.35 -23.34 27.90
C VAL A 190 -1.64 -23.22 26.41
N VAL A 191 -1.65 -21.98 25.92
CA VAL A 191 -1.97 -21.66 24.53
C VAL A 191 -0.69 -21.27 23.80
N VAL A 192 -0.32 -22.04 22.78
CA VAL A 192 0.84 -21.74 21.94
C VAL A 192 0.37 -21.11 20.62
N LEU A 193 0.70 -19.85 20.43
CA LEU A 193 0.41 -19.07 19.23
C LEU A 193 1.62 -19.15 18.29
N VAL A 194 1.46 -19.87 17.19
CA VAL A 194 2.51 -20.15 16.20
C VAL A 194 2.29 -19.27 14.98
N ASP A 195 3.26 -18.43 14.63
CA ASP A 195 3.20 -17.55 13.46
C ASP A 195 4.26 -17.89 12.40
N ASP A 196 4.01 -17.45 11.16
CA ASP A 196 4.94 -17.49 10.04
C ASP A 196 5.50 -18.89 9.71
N LEU A 197 4.76 -19.96 10.04
CA LEU A 197 5.15 -21.33 9.70
C LEU A 197 5.31 -21.53 8.17
N ASP A 198 4.55 -20.79 7.36
CA ASP A 198 4.63 -20.78 5.90
C ASP A 198 5.90 -20.10 5.33
N ARG A 199 6.75 -19.52 6.19
CA ARG A 199 8.05 -18.95 5.82
C ARG A 199 9.23 -19.87 6.15
N CYS A 200 8.97 -20.96 6.87
CA CYS A 200 9.99 -21.91 7.29
C CYS A 200 10.49 -22.78 6.13
N LEU A 201 11.70 -23.33 6.30
CA LEU A 201 12.18 -24.40 5.42
C LEU A 201 11.33 -25.66 5.60
N PRO A 202 11.23 -26.54 4.57
CA PRO A 202 10.44 -27.77 4.65
C PRO A 202 10.70 -28.65 5.88
N GLU A 203 11.97 -28.79 6.27
CA GLU A 203 12.38 -29.56 7.45
C GLU A 203 11.82 -28.94 8.74
N THR A 204 12.00 -27.63 8.92
CA THR A 204 11.50 -26.87 10.06
C THR A 204 9.98 -26.97 10.19
N VAL A 205 9.24 -26.88 9.07
CA VAL A 205 7.77 -27.04 9.07
C VAL A 205 7.36 -28.39 9.66
N VAL A 206 7.95 -29.48 9.16
CA VAL A 206 7.61 -30.84 9.60
C VAL A 206 8.03 -31.07 11.06
N GLU A 207 9.23 -30.65 11.44
CA GLU A 207 9.72 -30.75 12.82
C GLU A 207 8.84 -29.98 13.82
N SER A 208 8.42 -28.77 13.48
CA SER A 208 7.50 -27.96 14.29
C SER A 208 6.13 -28.62 14.43
N LEU A 209 5.56 -29.13 13.33
CA LEU A 209 4.28 -29.84 13.36
C LEU A 209 4.35 -31.13 14.18
N GLU A 210 5.46 -31.88 14.09
CA GLU A 210 5.70 -33.05 14.93
C GLU A 210 5.75 -32.69 16.41
N ALA A 211 6.43 -31.59 16.76
CA ALA A 211 6.51 -31.10 18.14
C ALA A 211 5.12 -30.71 18.69
N MET A 212 4.31 -29.98 17.92
CA MET A 212 2.94 -29.61 18.30
C MET A 212 2.08 -30.85 18.55
N ARG A 213 2.20 -31.88 17.71
CA ARG A 213 1.47 -33.14 17.87
C ARG A 213 1.77 -33.84 19.20
N LEU A 214 2.96 -33.66 19.78
CA LEU A 214 3.31 -34.24 21.09
C LEU A 214 2.49 -33.62 22.21
N PHE A 215 2.34 -32.30 22.17
CA PHE A 215 1.64 -31.52 23.17
C PHE A 215 0.12 -31.64 23.04
N LEU A 216 -0.42 -31.73 21.82
CA LEU A 216 -1.84 -31.92 21.52
C LEU A 216 -2.44 -33.25 22.03
N ALA A 217 -1.65 -34.03 22.76
CA ALA A 217 -2.05 -35.30 23.32
C ALA A 217 -1.97 -35.29 24.85
N VAL A 218 -1.87 -34.10 25.45
CA VAL A 218 -1.90 -33.81 26.90
C VAL A 218 -2.98 -32.75 27.16
N PRO A 219 -3.84 -32.92 28.19
CA PRO A 219 -4.87 -31.93 28.53
C PRO A 219 -4.28 -30.56 28.87
N LYS A 220 -5.11 -29.51 28.75
CA LYS A 220 -4.78 -28.09 28.91
C LYS A 220 -3.87 -27.50 27.84
N MET A 221 -3.46 -28.26 26.82
CA MET A 221 -2.62 -27.76 25.73
C MET A 221 -3.47 -27.36 24.54
N SER A 222 -3.31 -26.13 24.07
CA SER A 222 -3.95 -25.66 22.86
C SER A 222 -2.99 -24.92 21.95
N PHE A 223 -3.24 -24.98 20.63
CA PHE A 223 -2.41 -24.33 19.62
C PHE A 223 -3.25 -23.45 18.70
N VAL A 224 -2.68 -22.33 18.27
CA VAL A 224 -3.20 -21.55 17.14
C VAL A 224 -2.08 -21.41 16.12
N ILE A 225 -2.28 -21.94 14.91
CA ILE A 225 -1.28 -21.93 13.85
C ILE A 225 -1.72 -20.94 12.78
N ALA A 226 -1.07 -19.78 12.74
CA ALA A 226 -1.25 -18.78 11.70
C ALA A 226 -0.31 -19.08 10.53
N ALA A 227 -0.86 -19.56 9.42
CA ALA A 227 -0.08 -19.89 8.23
C ALA A 227 -0.91 -19.82 6.96
N ASP A 228 -0.24 -19.77 5.83
CA ASP A 228 -0.83 -20.09 4.53
C ASP A 228 -0.82 -21.61 4.35
N GLU A 229 -2.00 -22.25 4.38
CA GLU A 229 -2.13 -23.71 4.37
C GLU A 229 -1.56 -24.34 3.10
N GLU A 230 -1.70 -23.69 1.94
CA GLU A 230 -1.17 -24.20 0.68
C GLU A 230 0.36 -24.26 0.72
N ARG A 231 0.99 -23.22 1.27
CA ARG A 231 2.46 -23.17 1.43
C ARG A 231 2.98 -24.19 2.43
N VAL A 232 2.26 -24.39 3.53
CA VAL A 232 2.62 -25.43 4.53
C VAL A 232 2.46 -26.83 3.91
N ALA A 233 1.40 -27.08 3.16
CA ALA A 233 1.20 -28.33 2.43
C ALA A 233 2.32 -28.58 1.40
N ASP A 234 2.73 -27.55 0.65
CA ASP A 234 3.84 -27.63 -0.30
C ASP A 234 5.18 -27.97 0.38
N ALA A 235 5.44 -27.39 1.55
CA ALA A 235 6.61 -27.70 2.37
C ALA A 235 6.61 -29.17 2.82
N ILE A 236 5.49 -29.67 3.33
CA ILE A 236 5.33 -31.09 3.72
C ILE A 236 5.53 -32.00 2.50
N ARG A 237 4.94 -31.65 1.35
CA ARG A 237 5.04 -32.42 0.11
C ARG A 237 6.49 -32.55 -0.34
N THR A 238 7.24 -31.45 -0.29
CA THR A 238 8.67 -31.42 -0.63
C THR A 238 9.47 -32.39 0.24
N ARG A 239 9.17 -32.42 1.55
CA ARG A 239 9.83 -33.34 2.48
C ARG A 239 9.49 -34.81 2.21
N PHE A 240 8.23 -35.13 1.91
CA PHE A 240 7.82 -36.49 1.58
C PHE A 240 8.43 -37.01 0.28
N LYS A 241 8.55 -36.15 -0.75
CA LYS A 241 9.28 -36.49 -1.99
C LYS A 241 10.74 -36.84 -1.73
N ALA A 242 11.42 -36.08 -0.87
CA ALA A 242 12.79 -36.36 -0.47
C ALA A 242 12.97 -37.71 0.25
N THR A 243 11.91 -38.25 0.87
CA THR A 243 11.92 -39.57 1.54
C THR A 243 11.61 -40.77 0.63
N GLY A 244 11.40 -40.56 -0.67
CA GLY A 244 11.21 -41.66 -1.63
C GLY A 244 9.79 -42.26 -1.67
N ARG A 245 8.78 -41.55 -1.15
CA ARG A 245 7.37 -41.94 -1.36
C ARG A 245 6.97 -41.67 -2.82
N PRO A 246 6.32 -42.62 -3.51
CA PRO A 246 5.85 -42.41 -4.88
C PRO A 246 4.80 -41.29 -4.94
N ASP A 247 4.80 -40.52 -6.04
CA ASP A 247 3.70 -39.61 -6.37
C ASP A 247 2.42 -40.47 -6.50
N GLU A 248 1.51 -40.39 -5.52
CA GLU A 248 0.15 -40.89 -5.74
C GLU A 248 -0.49 -39.99 -6.80
N SER A 249 -1.00 -40.62 -7.86
CA SER A 249 -1.54 -40.04 -9.08
C SER A 249 -2.56 -38.91 -8.87
N ASP A 250 -2.67 -38.03 -9.88
CA ASP A 250 -3.64 -36.93 -10.10
C ASP A 250 -5.14 -37.34 -10.06
N ASP A 251 -5.55 -38.19 -9.12
CA ASP A 251 -6.96 -38.51 -8.88
C ASP A 251 -7.48 -37.67 -7.71
N GLU A 252 -8.77 -37.32 -7.74
CA GLU A 252 -9.51 -36.39 -6.84
C GLU A 252 -9.50 -36.74 -5.33
N ARG A 253 -8.55 -37.56 -4.85
CA ARG A 253 -8.31 -37.84 -3.43
C ARG A 253 -7.50 -36.71 -2.81
N GLN A 254 -7.88 -36.27 -1.61
CA GLN A 254 -7.19 -35.21 -0.88
C GLN A 254 -5.68 -35.49 -0.75
N ASP A 255 -4.85 -34.52 -1.14
CA ASP A 255 -3.38 -34.58 -1.09
C ASP A 255 -2.89 -35.07 0.30
N PRO A 256 -2.03 -36.11 0.37
CA PRO A 256 -1.46 -36.61 1.63
C PRO A 256 -0.81 -35.54 2.52
N ALA A 257 -0.22 -34.50 1.94
CA ALA A 257 0.35 -33.39 2.70
C ALA A 257 -0.74 -32.53 3.38
N THR A 258 -1.82 -32.25 2.67
CA THR A 258 -2.99 -31.55 3.20
C THR A 258 -3.67 -32.39 4.30
N LEU A 259 -3.80 -33.70 4.08
CA LEU A 259 -4.32 -34.64 5.08
C LEU A 259 -3.45 -34.70 6.34
N TYR A 260 -2.13 -34.59 6.21
CA TYR A 260 -1.23 -34.53 7.36
C TYR A 260 -1.48 -33.27 8.18
N LEU A 261 -1.62 -32.11 7.53
CA LEU A 261 -1.93 -30.85 8.21
C LEU A 261 -3.29 -30.92 8.94
N HIS A 262 -4.34 -31.45 8.30
CA HIS A 262 -5.67 -31.62 8.91
C HIS A 262 -5.72 -32.61 10.08
N LYS A 263 -4.70 -33.48 10.23
CA LYS A 263 -4.59 -34.35 11.42
C LYS A 263 -4.07 -33.61 12.65
N ILE A 264 -3.39 -32.49 12.43
CA ILE A 264 -2.83 -31.67 13.50
C ILE A 264 -3.77 -30.50 13.77
N VAL A 265 -4.20 -29.80 12.72
CA VAL A 265 -5.17 -28.70 12.78
C VAL A 265 -6.58 -29.25 12.68
N GLN A 266 -7.31 -29.30 13.81
CA GLN A 266 -8.67 -29.85 13.83
C GLN A 266 -9.69 -28.92 13.15
N THR A 267 -9.48 -27.61 13.20
CA THR A 267 -10.39 -26.63 12.58
C THR A 267 -9.64 -25.39 12.14
N THR A 268 -9.91 -24.93 10.92
CA THR A 268 -9.34 -23.71 10.36
C THR A 268 -10.38 -22.60 10.32
N ILE A 269 -10.01 -21.44 10.85
CA ILE A 269 -10.78 -20.20 10.75
C ILE A 269 -10.14 -19.34 9.65
N PRO A 270 -10.83 -19.13 8.51
CA PRO A 270 -10.31 -18.29 7.44
C PRO A 270 -10.41 -16.82 7.84
N LEU A 271 -9.32 -16.07 7.64
CA LEU A 271 -9.34 -14.62 7.79
C LEU A 271 -10.00 -13.98 6.57
N PRO A 272 -11.12 -13.24 6.75
CA PRO A 272 -11.77 -12.60 5.64
C PRO A 272 -10.90 -11.44 5.10
N ALA A 273 -10.93 -11.24 3.79
CA ALA A 273 -10.47 -9.99 3.21
C ALA A 273 -11.33 -8.84 3.74
N LEU A 274 -10.76 -7.64 3.88
CA LEU A 274 -11.51 -6.47 4.32
C LEU A 274 -12.67 -6.22 3.34
N SER A 275 -13.87 -5.97 3.87
CA SER A 275 -15.01 -5.56 3.05
C SER A 275 -14.79 -4.16 2.44
N HIS A 276 -15.70 -3.70 1.59
CA HIS A 276 -15.65 -2.32 1.10
C HIS A 276 -15.72 -1.31 2.25
N PHE A 277 -16.61 -1.52 3.22
CA PHE A 277 -16.71 -0.70 4.43
C PHE A 277 -15.39 -0.75 5.22
N ASP A 278 -14.85 -1.94 5.47
CA ASP A 278 -13.63 -2.09 6.26
C ASP A 278 -12.40 -1.53 5.56
N THR A 279 -12.36 -1.57 4.23
CA THR A 279 -11.30 -0.93 3.45
C THR A 279 -11.35 0.58 3.64
N GLN A 280 -12.54 1.19 3.58
CA GLN A 280 -12.70 2.64 3.79
C GLN A 280 -12.40 3.04 5.24
N ALA A 281 -12.92 2.29 6.21
CA ALA A 281 -12.65 2.50 7.63
C ALA A 281 -11.16 2.35 7.93
N TYR A 282 -10.49 1.34 7.38
CA TYR A 282 -9.06 1.11 7.56
C TYR A 282 -8.21 2.23 6.96
N LEU A 283 -8.57 2.76 5.79
CA LEU A 283 -7.90 3.94 5.20
C LEU A 283 -8.04 5.18 6.10
N LEU A 284 -9.22 5.41 6.67
CA LEU A 284 -9.45 6.50 7.63
C LEU A 284 -8.63 6.29 8.91
N LEU A 285 -8.73 5.10 9.51
CA LEU A 285 -8.06 4.74 10.76
C LEU A 285 -6.54 4.80 10.64
N LEU A 286 -5.95 4.35 9.52
CA LEU A 286 -4.50 4.47 9.29
C LEU A 286 -4.06 5.93 9.27
N GLN A 287 -4.78 6.80 8.56
CA GLN A 287 -4.47 8.22 8.50
C GLN A 287 -4.61 8.89 9.88
N MET A 288 -5.68 8.57 10.61
CA MET A 288 -5.92 9.09 11.95
C MET A 288 -4.95 8.57 12.99
N HIS A 289 -4.46 7.33 12.86
CA HIS A 289 -3.47 6.76 13.77
C HIS A 289 -2.17 7.58 13.83
N ALA A 290 -1.84 8.33 12.77
CA ALA A 290 -0.64 9.16 12.74
C ALA A 290 -0.79 10.51 13.47
N THR A 291 -2.03 10.98 13.70
CA THR A 291 -2.31 12.35 14.16
C THR A 291 -3.21 12.43 15.39
N ALA A 292 -4.09 11.45 15.61
CA ALA A 292 -5.07 11.43 16.70
C ALA A 292 -4.42 11.03 18.03
N GLN A 293 -4.97 11.53 19.14
CA GLN A 293 -4.61 11.04 20.47
C GLN A 293 -5.16 9.62 20.70
N PRO A 294 -4.54 8.81 21.58
CA PRO A 294 -4.98 7.43 21.81
C PRO A 294 -6.48 7.29 22.16
N GLU A 295 -7.01 8.15 23.02
CA GLU A 295 -8.43 8.13 23.42
C GLU A 295 -9.38 8.44 22.25
N GLN A 296 -8.99 9.39 21.39
CA GLN A 296 -9.75 9.74 20.19
C GLN A 296 -9.74 8.59 19.18
N LEU A 297 -8.58 7.94 19.01
CA LEU A 297 -8.45 6.79 18.12
C LEU A 297 -9.29 5.62 18.61
N THR A 298 -9.27 5.30 19.91
CA THR A 298 -10.12 4.26 20.50
C THR A 298 -11.60 4.56 20.25
N THR A 299 -12.02 5.81 20.51
CA THR A 299 -13.41 6.25 20.27
C THR A 299 -13.80 6.07 18.79
N LEU A 300 -12.91 6.41 17.86
CA LEU A 300 -13.14 6.25 16.43
C LEU A 300 -13.26 4.77 16.02
N ILE A 301 -12.40 3.90 16.54
CA ILE A 301 -12.46 2.45 16.29
C ILE A 301 -13.79 1.87 16.80
N GLU A 302 -14.23 2.28 17.98
CA GLU A 302 -15.52 1.86 18.56
C GLU A 302 -16.70 2.33 17.70
N ARG A 303 -16.68 3.57 17.22
CA ARG A 303 -17.71 4.11 16.32
C ARG A 303 -17.78 3.36 14.99
N CYS A 304 -16.63 3.09 14.36
CA CYS A 304 -16.54 2.26 13.16
C CYS A 304 -17.19 0.89 13.39
N THR A 305 -16.93 0.29 14.54
CA THR A 305 -17.49 -1.02 14.92
C THR A 305 -19.01 -0.98 15.13
N GLN A 306 -19.52 0.05 15.80
CA GLN A 306 -20.96 0.25 15.99
C GLN A 306 -21.69 0.40 14.66
N ILE A 307 -21.17 1.22 13.76
CA ILE A 307 -21.77 1.50 12.45
C ILE A 307 -21.75 0.28 11.55
N ARG A 308 -20.64 -0.46 11.54
CA ARG A 308 -20.53 -1.75 10.83
C ARG A 308 -21.65 -2.69 11.26
N ARG A 309 -21.85 -2.86 12.57
CA ARG A 309 -22.89 -3.74 13.14
C ARG A 309 -24.30 -3.26 12.81
N ALA A 310 -24.50 -1.95 12.67
CA ALA A 310 -25.77 -1.35 12.25
C ALA A 310 -26.01 -1.40 10.73
N GLY A 311 -25.01 -1.78 9.93
CA GLY A 311 -25.08 -1.78 8.46
C GLY A 311 -25.03 -0.39 7.83
N GLY A 312 -24.41 0.59 8.50
CA GLY A 312 -24.25 1.96 8.01
C GLY A 312 -23.06 2.18 7.06
N SER A 313 -22.82 3.43 6.68
CA SER A 313 -21.66 3.89 5.91
C SER A 313 -20.60 4.49 6.84
N VAL A 314 -19.33 4.52 6.41
CA VAL A 314 -18.26 5.23 7.13
C VAL A 314 -18.58 6.73 7.26
N ASP A 315 -19.39 7.28 6.36
CA ASP A 315 -19.89 8.67 6.45
C ASP A 315 -20.80 8.90 7.68
N ASP A 316 -21.35 7.85 8.27
CA ASP A 316 -22.24 7.92 9.43
C ASP A 316 -21.47 8.00 10.78
N ILE A 317 -20.13 8.04 10.76
CA ILE A 317 -19.28 8.13 11.97
C ILE A 317 -19.61 9.38 12.80
N GLY A 318 -19.95 10.47 12.13
CA GLY A 318 -20.17 11.77 12.76
C GLY A 318 -18.87 12.40 13.26
N GLU A 319 -19.02 13.43 14.09
CA GLU A 319 -17.90 14.16 14.68
C GLU A 319 -17.33 13.41 15.90
N VAL A 320 -16.01 13.47 16.06
CA VAL A 320 -15.29 13.01 17.24
C VAL A 320 -14.64 14.22 17.88
N ASP A 321 -14.88 14.44 19.18
CA ASP A 321 -14.45 15.66 19.87
C ASP A 321 -12.93 15.92 19.71
N GLY A 322 -12.61 17.10 19.19
CA GLY A 322 -11.24 17.55 18.98
C GLY A 322 -10.49 16.82 17.86
N LEU A 323 -11.18 16.13 16.95
CA LEU A 323 -10.58 15.41 15.83
C LEU A 323 -11.21 15.84 14.50
N ASP A 324 -10.42 16.53 13.67
CA ASP A 324 -10.79 16.85 12.29
C ASP A 324 -10.45 15.67 11.37
N MET A 325 -11.44 15.22 10.61
CA MET A 325 -11.37 14.02 9.75
C MET A 325 -11.89 14.27 8.34
N GLU A 326 -12.31 15.49 7.99
CA GLU A 326 -13.04 15.76 6.75
C GLU A 326 -12.21 15.37 5.51
N ASP A 327 -10.96 15.82 5.47
CA ASP A 327 -10.03 15.53 4.37
C ASP A 327 -9.72 14.03 4.25
N GLN A 328 -9.50 13.36 5.39
CA GLN A 328 -9.12 11.94 5.42
C GLN A 328 -10.31 11.03 5.09
N LEU A 329 -11.53 11.42 5.47
CA LEU A 329 -12.75 10.75 5.07
C LEU A 329 -13.01 10.95 3.57
N ALA A 330 -12.84 12.16 3.05
CA ALA A 330 -12.97 12.44 1.62
C ALA A 330 -11.92 11.67 0.80
N PHE A 331 -10.70 11.54 1.33
CA PHE A 331 -9.64 10.72 0.74
C PHE A 331 -10.00 9.24 0.73
N ALA A 332 -10.42 8.69 1.87
CA ALA A 332 -10.79 7.28 2.01
C ALA A 332 -11.94 6.93 1.05
N THR A 333 -13.03 7.71 1.08
CA THR A 333 -14.21 7.53 0.21
C THR A 333 -13.84 7.49 -1.27
N ARG A 334 -12.91 8.36 -1.67
CA ARG A 334 -12.50 8.50 -3.07
C ARG A 334 -11.63 7.35 -3.57
N LEU A 335 -10.73 6.84 -2.74
CA LEU A 335 -9.79 5.79 -3.16
C LEU A 335 -10.33 4.39 -2.95
N THR A 336 -11.24 4.17 -1.99
CA THR A 336 -11.78 2.84 -1.67
C THR A 336 -12.27 2.07 -2.91
N PRO A 337 -13.04 2.64 -3.86
CA PRO A 337 -13.55 1.86 -4.99
C PRO A 337 -12.45 1.26 -5.88
N LEU A 338 -11.29 1.92 -6.01
CA LEU A 338 -10.15 1.36 -6.76
C LEU A 338 -9.29 0.45 -5.90
N LEU A 339 -8.97 0.86 -4.67
CA LEU A 339 -8.10 0.07 -3.79
C LEU A 339 -8.77 -1.26 -3.44
N TYR A 340 -10.06 -1.25 -3.13
CA TYR A 340 -10.80 -2.46 -2.83
C TYR A 340 -10.82 -3.44 -4.01
N GLU A 341 -11.09 -2.96 -5.23
CA GLU A 341 -11.11 -3.81 -6.43
C GLU A 341 -9.72 -4.39 -6.75
N LYS A 342 -8.68 -3.53 -6.75
CA LYS A 342 -7.34 -3.91 -7.22
C LYS A 342 -6.51 -4.62 -6.17
N LEU A 343 -6.66 -4.26 -4.90
CA LEU A 343 -5.94 -4.85 -3.77
C LEU A 343 -6.73 -5.94 -3.06
N ARG A 344 -7.99 -6.18 -3.47
CA ARG A 344 -8.88 -7.23 -2.94
C ARG A 344 -8.99 -7.22 -1.42
N GLY A 345 -9.04 -6.03 -0.82
CA GLY A 345 -9.14 -5.86 0.63
C GLY A 345 -7.93 -6.37 1.43
N ASN A 346 -6.75 -6.52 0.83
CA ASN A 346 -5.53 -6.94 1.54
C ASN A 346 -4.93 -5.77 2.37
N PRO A 347 -4.89 -5.87 3.71
CA PRO A 347 -4.42 -4.78 4.58
C PRO A 347 -2.98 -4.31 4.33
N ARG A 348 -2.05 -5.26 4.08
CA ARG A 348 -0.64 -4.92 3.83
C ARG A 348 -0.48 -4.15 2.52
N TYR A 349 -1.19 -4.55 1.47
CA TYR A 349 -1.13 -3.83 0.19
C TYR A 349 -1.72 -2.42 0.30
N ILE A 350 -2.80 -2.24 1.07
CA ILE A 350 -3.37 -0.91 1.34
C ILE A 350 -2.34 -0.04 2.09
N LYS A 351 -1.75 -0.55 3.17
CA LYS A 351 -0.72 0.16 3.94
C LYS A 351 0.49 0.52 3.08
N ARG A 352 0.98 -0.42 2.26
CA ARG A 352 2.08 -0.19 1.32
C ARG A 352 1.76 0.90 0.30
N PHE A 353 0.55 0.89 -0.26
CA PHE A 353 0.10 1.94 -1.19
C PHE A 353 0.14 3.32 -0.53
N LEU A 354 -0.33 3.44 0.72
CA LEU A 354 -0.29 4.71 1.46
C LEU A 354 1.15 5.16 1.79
N ASN A 355 2.03 4.22 2.16
CA ASN A 355 3.45 4.49 2.33
C ASN A 355 4.08 5.01 1.04
N ASP A 356 3.85 4.32 -0.08
CA ASP A 356 4.36 4.73 -1.39
C ASP A 356 3.84 6.13 -1.77
N LEU A 357 2.56 6.42 -1.47
CA LEU A 357 1.96 7.74 -1.67
C LEU A 357 2.67 8.82 -0.86
N HIS A 358 2.91 8.58 0.42
CA HIS A 358 3.59 9.54 1.28
C HIS A 358 5.03 9.80 0.82
N VAL A 359 5.76 8.73 0.43
CA VAL A 359 7.11 8.85 -0.16
C VAL A 359 7.06 9.73 -1.41
N ARG A 360 6.11 9.51 -2.31
CA ARG A 360 5.98 10.28 -3.55
C ARG A 360 5.66 11.74 -3.32
N GLN A 361 4.73 12.04 -2.41
CA GLN A 361 4.40 13.41 -2.04
C GLN A 361 5.62 14.11 -1.41
N SER A 362 6.34 13.44 -0.52
CA SER A 362 7.56 13.98 0.11
C SER A 362 8.66 14.27 -0.92
N VAL A 363 8.90 13.37 -1.88
CA VAL A 363 9.87 13.58 -2.96
C VAL A 363 9.42 14.71 -3.89
N ALA A 364 8.14 14.78 -4.25
CA ALA A 364 7.60 15.84 -5.09
C ALA A 364 7.76 17.22 -4.43
N LEU A 365 7.37 17.36 -3.17
CA LEU A 365 7.51 18.59 -2.40
C LEU A 365 8.97 19.05 -2.31
N ARG A 366 9.90 18.14 -2.02
CA ARG A 366 11.35 18.45 -1.94
C ARG A 366 11.97 18.83 -3.28
N ARG A 367 11.36 18.43 -4.40
CA ARG A 367 11.75 18.86 -5.75
C ARG A 367 11.06 20.16 -6.19
N GLY A 368 10.28 20.79 -5.32
CA GLY A 368 9.54 22.02 -5.64
C GLY A 368 8.34 21.78 -6.57
N ILE A 369 7.86 20.54 -6.67
CA ILE A 369 6.65 20.23 -7.44
C ILE A 369 5.44 20.64 -6.60
N SER A 370 4.74 21.68 -7.04
CA SER A 370 3.52 22.16 -6.42
C SER A 370 2.31 21.55 -7.13
N LEU A 371 1.87 20.39 -6.66
CA LEU A 371 0.63 19.74 -7.08
C LEU A 371 -0.17 19.36 -5.84
N ASP A 372 -1.48 19.47 -5.95
CA ASP A 372 -2.41 19.07 -4.90
C ASP A 372 -2.17 17.58 -4.53
N PRO A 373 -2.01 17.25 -3.23
CA PRO A 373 -1.86 15.87 -2.74
C PRO A 373 -2.89 14.89 -3.32
N ALA A 374 -4.12 15.35 -3.55
CA ALA A 374 -5.19 14.56 -4.16
C ALA A 374 -4.97 14.27 -5.65
N VAL A 375 -4.37 15.20 -6.40
CA VAL A 375 -3.97 14.98 -7.80
C VAL A 375 -2.87 13.92 -7.85
N VAL A 376 -1.87 14.04 -6.96
CA VAL A 376 -0.79 13.05 -6.84
C VAL A 376 -1.36 11.68 -6.50
N ALA A 377 -2.25 11.58 -5.52
CA ALA A 377 -2.90 10.32 -5.15
C ALA A 377 -3.67 9.69 -6.33
N LYS A 378 -4.44 10.50 -7.08
CA LYS A 378 -5.14 10.04 -8.29
C LYS A 378 -4.17 9.52 -9.35
N LEU A 379 -3.09 10.23 -9.65
CA LEU A 379 -2.08 9.77 -10.62
C LEU A 379 -1.36 8.51 -10.12
N MET A 380 -1.10 8.40 -8.82
CA MET A 380 -0.48 7.23 -8.22
C MET A 380 -1.36 6.00 -8.23
N THR A 381 -2.68 6.13 -8.11
CA THR A 381 -3.56 4.96 -8.30
C THR A 381 -3.40 4.38 -9.69
N LEU A 382 -3.23 5.23 -10.71
CA LEU A 382 -2.97 4.79 -12.08
C LEU A 382 -1.60 4.09 -12.14
N GLU A 383 -0.55 4.73 -11.64
CA GLU A 383 0.82 4.23 -11.63
C GLU A 383 0.96 2.86 -10.93
N ALA A 384 0.42 2.73 -9.73
CA ALA A 384 0.61 1.56 -8.88
C ALA A 384 -0.30 0.39 -9.28
N LEU A 385 -1.54 0.68 -9.71
CA LEU A 385 -2.60 -0.34 -9.85
C LEU A 385 -3.02 -0.59 -11.30
N MET A 386 -2.63 0.28 -12.22
CA MET A 386 -3.09 0.30 -13.62
C MET A 386 -1.91 0.59 -14.57
N LYS A 387 -0.87 -0.25 -14.49
CA LYS A 387 0.40 -0.08 -15.22
C LYS A 387 0.23 0.13 -16.74
N PRO A 388 -0.65 -0.60 -17.46
CA PRO A 388 -0.85 -0.37 -18.89
C PRO A 388 -1.41 1.03 -19.18
N GLU A 389 -2.40 1.46 -18.41
CA GLU A 389 -3.01 2.78 -18.53
C GLU A 389 -2.05 3.92 -18.13
N PHE A 390 -1.21 3.69 -17.11
CA PHE A 390 -0.16 4.64 -16.74
C PHE A 390 0.88 4.80 -17.86
N LYS A 391 1.32 3.69 -18.47
CA LYS A 391 2.22 3.74 -19.64
C LYS A 391 1.58 4.51 -20.80
N LEU A 392 0.29 4.34 -21.04
CA LEU A 392 -0.46 5.08 -22.04
C LEU A 392 -0.49 6.59 -21.73
N LEU A 393 -0.69 6.98 -20.48
CA LEU A 393 -0.62 8.39 -20.05
C LEU A 393 0.79 8.99 -20.30
N LEU A 394 1.85 8.24 -19.98
CA LEU A 394 3.22 8.67 -20.25
C LEU A 394 3.53 8.78 -21.75
N ASP A 395 2.98 7.90 -22.58
CA ASP A 395 3.08 7.97 -24.04
C ASP A 395 2.40 9.23 -24.59
N TRP A 396 1.20 9.56 -24.11
CA TRP A 396 0.54 10.82 -24.47
C TRP A 396 1.36 12.04 -24.05
N PHE A 397 1.97 11.98 -22.85
CA PHE A 397 2.83 13.05 -22.35
C PHE A 397 4.11 13.22 -23.20
N ALA A 398 4.76 12.12 -23.59
CA ALA A 398 5.94 12.15 -24.44
C ALA A 398 5.65 12.74 -25.84
N LYS A 399 4.46 12.49 -26.39
CA LYS A 399 3.99 13.00 -27.69
C LYS A 399 3.42 14.43 -27.65
N GLY A 400 3.26 15.00 -26.46
CA GLY A 400 2.58 16.30 -26.26
C GLY A 400 1.09 16.27 -26.62
N GLU A 401 0.46 15.10 -26.53
CA GLU A 401 -0.97 14.89 -26.80
C GLU A 401 -1.78 14.69 -25.51
N MET A 402 -1.13 14.77 -24.34
CA MET A 402 -1.72 14.47 -23.04
C MET A 402 -2.98 15.28 -22.79
N ARG A 403 -2.95 16.59 -23.06
CA ARG A 403 -4.11 17.46 -22.81
C ARG A 403 -5.32 17.05 -23.64
N ASP A 404 -5.12 16.77 -24.93
CA ASP A 404 -6.21 16.39 -25.86
C ASP A 404 -6.83 15.04 -25.50
N HIS A 405 -6.01 14.08 -25.06
CA HIS A 405 -6.51 12.77 -24.63
C HIS A 405 -7.18 12.84 -23.25
N LEU A 406 -6.62 13.60 -22.30
CA LEU A 406 -7.24 13.80 -20.98
C LEU A 406 -8.58 14.54 -21.07
N GLU A 407 -8.69 15.56 -21.92
CA GLU A 407 -9.94 16.28 -22.14
C GLU A 407 -11.04 15.34 -22.66
N ARG A 408 -10.76 14.59 -23.74
CA ARG A 408 -11.70 13.61 -24.28
C ARG A 408 -12.05 12.50 -23.28
N LEU A 409 -11.08 12.04 -22.50
CA LEU A 409 -11.29 11.02 -21.48
C LEU A 409 -12.20 11.53 -20.36
N GLU A 410 -12.01 12.76 -19.91
CA GLU A 410 -12.85 13.37 -18.87
C GLU A 410 -14.26 13.69 -19.39
N ASP A 411 -14.40 14.09 -20.66
CA ASP A 411 -15.71 14.24 -21.30
C ASP A 411 -16.45 12.89 -21.36
N GLU A 412 -15.78 11.81 -21.78
CA GLU A 412 -16.36 10.45 -21.79
C GLU A 412 -16.71 9.97 -20.37
N ALA A 413 -15.94 10.40 -19.37
CA ALA A 413 -16.22 10.14 -17.96
C ALA A 413 -17.40 10.95 -17.39
N GLY A 414 -17.92 11.96 -18.12
CA GLY A 414 -19.01 12.83 -17.68
C GLY A 414 -18.57 13.91 -16.69
N ARG A 415 -17.31 14.36 -16.75
CA ARG A 415 -16.76 15.43 -15.92
C ARG A 415 -16.97 16.79 -16.59
N PRO A 416 -17.66 17.76 -15.97
CA PRO A 416 -17.74 19.11 -16.52
C PRO A 416 -16.37 19.80 -16.49
N ALA A 417 -16.10 20.66 -17.48
CA ALA A 417 -14.91 21.52 -17.49
C ALA A 417 -14.90 22.42 -16.24
N GLN A 418 -13.79 22.45 -15.49
CA GLN A 418 -13.65 23.38 -14.38
C GLN A 418 -13.70 24.82 -14.89
N THR A 419 -14.56 25.65 -14.29
CA THR A 419 -14.44 27.10 -14.36
C THR A 419 -13.25 27.53 -13.50
N ASN A 420 -12.19 28.02 -14.14
CA ASN A 420 -11.01 28.59 -13.50
C ASN A 420 -11.40 29.58 -12.39
N THR A 421 -11.28 29.15 -11.14
CA THR A 421 -11.33 30.04 -9.98
C THR A 421 -10.03 29.85 -9.23
N THR A 422 -8.98 30.49 -9.73
CA THR A 422 -7.83 30.88 -8.90
C THR A 422 -8.32 31.97 -7.94
N ALA A 423 -8.96 31.56 -6.84
CA ALA A 423 -9.20 32.45 -5.71
C ALA A 423 -7.86 32.65 -4.99
N THR A 424 -7.20 33.75 -5.31
CA THR A 424 -6.25 34.37 -4.38
C THR A 424 -7.11 34.99 -3.30
N GLU A 425 -7.16 34.38 -2.11
CA GLU A 425 -7.80 34.99 -0.95
C GLU A 425 -7.02 36.26 -0.59
N GLN A 426 -7.59 37.41 -0.93
CA GLN A 426 -7.32 38.67 -0.26
C GLN A 426 -8.55 38.98 0.60
N GLN A 427 -8.30 39.00 1.90
CA GLN A 427 -9.17 39.58 2.91
C GLN A 427 -9.49 41.03 2.54
N ASP A 428 -10.77 41.36 2.49
CA ASP A 428 -11.24 42.71 2.83
C ASP A 428 -12.60 42.58 3.51
N GLU A 429 -12.64 43.08 4.75
CA GLU A 429 -13.84 43.30 5.55
C GLU A 429 -14.73 44.36 4.88
N ALA A 430 -16.04 44.12 4.82
CA ALA A 430 -17.05 45.16 5.06
C ALA A 430 -18.46 44.57 5.24
N ASP A 431 -19.06 44.97 6.36
CA ASP A 431 -20.43 44.86 6.83
C ASP A 431 -21.58 44.89 5.80
N GLY A 432 -22.67 44.18 6.15
CA GLY A 432 -24.01 44.81 6.12
C GLY A 432 -25.19 44.03 5.50
N ALA A 433 -26.06 43.55 6.40
CA ALA A 433 -27.53 43.48 6.28
C ALA A 433 -28.24 42.33 5.49
N VAL A 434 -28.72 41.36 6.27
CA VAL A 434 -30.12 40.86 6.41
C VAL A 434 -31.09 40.99 5.21
N GLU A 435 -31.60 39.85 4.71
CA GLU A 435 -33.06 39.58 4.67
C GLU A 435 -33.41 38.10 4.37
N ALA A 436 -34.60 37.75 4.85
CA ALA A 436 -35.11 36.42 5.14
C ALA A 436 -35.74 35.66 3.95
N GLY A 437 -35.66 34.33 4.05
CA GLY A 437 -36.85 33.47 3.96
C GLY A 437 -37.06 32.71 2.66
N SER A 438 -36.83 31.39 2.69
CA SER A 438 -37.84 30.36 2.31
C SER A 438 -37.26 28.94 2.31
N ARG A 439 -37.88 28.05 3.09
CA ARG A 439 -37.70 26.59 3.06
C ARG A 439 -38.73 25.92 2.13
N PRO A 440 -38.54 24.64 1.73
CA PRO A 440 -38.66 24.20 0.35
C PRO A 440 -39.99 23.52 0.02
N ARG A 441 -40.35 23.50 -1.27
CA ARG A 441 -41.45 22.67 -1.80
C ARG A 441 -40.94 21.33 -2.34
N ARG A 442 -41.41 20.28 -1.68
CA ARG A 442 -41.45 18.85 -2.04
C ARG A 442 -41.80 18.65 -3.52
N ALA A 443 -40.94 17.96 -4.28
CA ALA A 443 -41.28 17.39 -5.58
C ALA A 443 -41.08 15.87 -5.56
N THR A 444 -42.17 15.21 -5.89
CA THR A 444 -42.49 13.80 -6.06
C THR A 444 -41.42 12.90 -6.70
N SER A 445 -41.23 11.75 -6.06
CA SER A 445 -40.65 10.51 -6.57
C SER A 445 -41.13 10.19 -8.00
N THR A 446 -40.18 10.10 -8.93
CA THR A 446 -40.40 9.43 -10.22
C THR A 446 -39.46 8.25 -10.32
N ARG A 447 -40.05 7.06 -10.31
CA ARG A 447 -39.45 5.74 -10.45
C ARG A 447 -38.60 5.69 -11.74
N ARG A 448 -37.27 5.77 -11.61
CA ARG A 448 -36.36 5.50 -12.74
C ARG A 448 -36.39 4.00 -13.05
N SER A 449 -37.03 3.67 -14.16
CA SER A 449 -36.89 2.40 -14.85
C SER A 449 -35.41 2.05 -15.02
N GLN A 450 -35.03 0.83 -14.63
CA GLN A 450 -33.75 0.22 -14.99
C GLN A 450 -33.61 0.24 -16.52
N ALA A 451 -32.82 1.19 -17.02
CA ALA A 451 -32.36 1.16 -18.40
C ALA A 451 -31.17 0.21 -18.46
N ALA A 452 -31.27 -0.75 -19.38
CA ALA A 452 -30.26 -1.74 -19.68
C ALA A 452 -28.87 -1.10 -19.89
N ILE A 453 -27.84 -1.80 -19.41
CA ILE A 453 -26.42 -1.47 -19.62
C ILE A 453 -26.17 -1.41 -21.14
N PRO A 454 -25.81 -0.26 -21.74
CA PRO A 454 -25.38 -0.24 -23.12
C PRO A 454 -23.96 -0.80 -23.21
N ALA A 455 -23.76 -1.69 -24.17
CA ALA A 455 -22.45 -2.19 -24.56
C ALA A 455 -21.50 -1.04 -24.93
N THR A 456 -20.26 -1.16 -24.48
CA THR A 456 -19.11 -0.29 -24.71
C THR A 456 -18.93 0.16 -26.15
N SER A 457 -19.20 1.43 -26.43
CA SER A 457 -18.76 2.16 -27.62
C SER A 457 -18.01 3.43 -27.17
N GLY A 458 -16.87 3.26 -26.52
CA GLY A 458 -16.00 4.33 -26.03
C GLY A 458 -14.61 4.27 -26.67
N GLN A 459 -13.93 5.41 -26.80
CA GLN A 459 -12.58 5.47 -27.37
C GLN A 459 -11.52 4.94 -26.38
N PHE A 460 -11.85 4.94 -25.08
CA PHE A 460 -10.95 4.53 -24.00
C PHE A 460 -11.41 3.23 -23.31
N SER A 461 -10.50 2.57 -22.61
CA SER A 461 -10.85 1.39 -21.82
C SER A 461 -11.79 1.78 -20.67
N GLN A 462 -12.69 0.87 -20.29
CA GLN A 462 -13.60 1.10 -19.16
C GLN A 462 -12.84 1.38 -17.85
N ALA A 463 -11.67 0.77 -17.68
CA ALA A 463 -10.80 1.01 -16.54
C ALA A 463 -10.31 2.48 -16.52
N MET A 464 -9.84 3.00 -17.66
CA MET A 464 -9.39 4.39 -17.80
C MET A 464 -10.52 5.39 -17.58
N VAL A 465 -11.73 5.12 -18.11
CA VAL A 465 -12.92 5.96 -17.90
C VAL A 465 -13.33 5.97 -16.42
N ARG A 466 -13.33 4.81 -15.75
CA ARG A 466 -13.64 4.71 -14.31
C ARG A 466 -12.62 5.48 -13.47
N TRP A 467 -11.34 5.41 -13.80
CA TRP A 467 -10.29 6.19 -13.13
C TRP A 467 -10.49 7.70 -13.35
N ALA A 468 -10.83 8.13 -14.57
CA ALA A 468 -11.08 9.54 -14.87
C ALA A 468 -12.27 10.11 -14.08
N ARG A 469 -13.27 9.28 -13.76
CA ARG A 469 -14.39 9.63 -12.87
C ARG A 469 -14.01 9.91 -11.42
N LEU A 470 -12.78 9.62 -10.98
CA LEU A 470 -12.30 9.92 -9.63
C LEU A 470 -11.84 11.37 -9.50
N ALA A 471 -12.17 12.01 -8.38
CA ALA A 471 -11.77 13.40 -8.13
C ALA A 471 -10.26 13.48 -7.84
N PRO A 472 -9.62 14.64 -8.00
CA PRO A 472 -10.07 15.81 -8.73
C PRO A 472 -9.99 15.59 -10.26
N PRO A 473 -10.62 16.45 -11.09
CA PRO A 473 -10.31 16.48 -12.52
C PRO A 473 -8.86 16.93 -12.76
N LEU A 474 -8.31 16.55 -13.91
CA LEU A 474 -6.92 16.81 -14.30
C LEU A 474 -6.79 17.86 -15.40
N ARG A 475 -7.87 18.17 -16.12
CA ARG A 475 -7.88 19.18 -17.18
C ARG A 475 -7.39 20.53 -16.68
N GLY A 476 -6.49 21.15 -17.44
CA GLY A 476 -5.94 22.48 -17.15
C GLY A 476 -4.82 22.51 -16.10
N LEU A 477 -4.50 21.38 -15.48
CA LEU A 477 -3.39 21.28 -14.53
C LEU A 477 -2.07 21.01 -15.25
N ASP A 478 -0.98 21.61 -14.75
CA ASP A 478 0.37 21.27 -15.19
C ASP A 478 0.86 20.00 -14.49
N LEU A 479 0.67 18.86 -15.17
CA LEU A 479 1.09 17.55 -14.66
C LEU A 479 2.56 17.24 -15.00
N SER A 480 3.22 18.07 -15.82
CA SER A 480 4.53 17.77 -16.38
C SER A 480 5.61 17.47 -15.32
N PRO A 481 5.72 18.22 -14.19
CA PRO A 481 6.77 17.97 -13.22
C PRO A 481 6.61 16.62 -12.53
N TYR A 482 5.36 16.24 -12.21
CA TYR A 482 5.09 14.98 -11.55
C TYR A 482 5.18 13.78 -12.51
N LEU A 483 4.69 13.89 -13.74
CA LEU A 483 4.82 12.79 -14.71
C LEU A 483 6.28 12.53 -15.06
N THR A 484 7.12 13.56 -15.14
CA THR A 484 8.57 13.41 -15.29
C THR A 484 9.19 12.68 -14.09
N LEU A 485 8.79 13.05 -12.86
CA LEU A 485 9.21 12.35 -11.66
C LEU A 485 8.78 10.88 -11.67
N ALA A 486 7.52 10.63 -12.00
CA ALA A 486 6.93 9.28 -11.98
C ALA A 486 7.54 8.37 -13.06
N ALA A 487 7.78 8.89 -14.26
CA ALA A 487 8.52 8.19 -15.30
C ALA A 487 9.92 7.77 -14.84
N ALA A 488 10.64 8.67 -14.13
CA ALA A 488 11.96 8.37 -13.58
C ALA A 488 11.92 7.23 -12.55
N PHE A 489 10.93 7.22 -11.64
CA PHE A 489 10.72 6.11 -10.71
C PHE A 489 10.36 4.79 -11.41
N ALA A 490 9.60 4.87 -12.50
CA ALA A 490 9.20 3.70 -13.28
C ALA A 490 10.32 3.20 -14.22
N GLY A 491 11.45 3.91 -14.33
CA GLY A 491 12.50 3.59 -15.29
C GLY A 491 12.06 3.77 -16.75
N VAL A 492 11.08 4.63 -17.01
CA VAL A 492 10.51 4.87 -18.34
C VAL A 492 11.14 6.14 -18.94
N THR A 493 11.68 6.02 -20.14
CA THR A 493 12.15 7.16 -20.93
C THR A 493 10.99 7.84 -21.65
N LEU A 494 10.87 9.16 -21.51
CA LEU A 494 9.84 9.96 -22.17
C LEU A 494 10.30 10.36 -23.56
N ILE A 495 10.05 9.49 -24.54
CA ILE A 495 10.48 9.65 -25.94
C ILE A 495 9.25 9.56 -26.84
N ASP A 496 9.15 10.49 -27.79
CA ASP A 496 8.15 10.43 -28.87
C ASP A 496 8.65 9.50 -29.98
N ASP A 497 8.29 8.22 -29.93
CA ASP A 497 8.68 7.24 -30.95
C ASP A 497 8.03 7.44 -32.33
N SER A 498 7.12 8.42 -32.47
CA SER A 498 6.58 8.79 -33.78
C SER A 498 7.51 9.71 -34.58
N LEU A 499 8.44 10.40 -33.92
CA LEU A 499 9.45 11.23 -34.59
C LEU A 499 10.73 10.44 -34.90
N PRO A 500 11.31 10.57 -36.11
CA PRO A 500 12.65 10.10 -36.40
C PRO A 500 13.68 10.62 -35.40
N GLU A 501 14.69 9.79 -35.08
CA GLU A 501 15.71 10.10 -34.07
C GLU A 501 16.36 11.47 -34.26
N GLN A 502 16.74 11.81 -35.50
CA GLN A 502 17.30 13.12 -35.84
C GLN A 502 16.36 14.29 -35.46
N LEU A 503 15.06 14.17 -35.69
CA LEU A 503 14.10 15.21 -35.34
C LEU A 503 13.88 15.31 -33.83
N ARG A 504 14.02 14.19 -33.11
CA ARG A 504 13.95 14.19 -31.63
C ARG A 504 15.13 14.92 -31.03
N ASP A 505 16.33 14.71 -31.55
CA ASP A 505 17.54 15.39 -31.08
C ASP A 505 17.47 16.89 -31.35
N ILE A 506 17.03 17.28 -32.55
CA ILE A 506 16.82 18.69 -32.91
C ILE A 506 15.75 19.31 -32.01
N ALA A 507 14.61 18.64 -31.81
CA ALA A 507 13.54 19.12 -30.94
C ALA A 507 14.02 19.29 -29.49
N ALA A 508 14.73 18.30 -28.94
CA ALA A 508 15.25 18.33 -27.58
C ALA A 508 16.19 19.52 -27.36
N ASN A 509 17.11 19.76 -28.29
CA ASN A 509 18.04 20.88 -28.24
C ASN A 509 17.33 22.24 -28.38
N LEU A 510 16.38 22.36 -29.31
CA LEU A 510 15.58 23.57 -29.51
C LEU A 510 14.69 23.91 -28.29
N LEU A 511 14.16 22.89 -27.62
CA LEU A 511 13.29 23.03 -26.45
C LEU A 511 14.05 23.10 -25.12
N SER A 512 15.37 22.94 -25.13
CA SER A 512 16.21 22.99 -23.93
C SER A 512 16.15 24.37 -23.27
N GLU A 513 16.34 24.42 -21.95
CA GLU A 513 16.56 25.69 -21.24
C GLU A 513 18.00 26.22 -21.42
N SER A 514 18.91 25.35 -21.88
CA SER A 514 20.31 25.68 -22.13
C SER A 514 20.46 26.43 -23.46
N ARG A 515 20.86 27.70 -23.38
CA ARG A 515 21.22 28.48 -24.57
C ARG A 515 22.32 27.83 -25.43
N ARG A 516 23.18 27.02 -24.83
CA ARG A 516 24.25 26.30 -25.56
C ARG A 516 23.67 25.18 -26.41
N GLU A 517 22.74 24.40 -25.87
CA GLU A 517 22.04 23.33 -26.61
C GLU A 517 21.13 23.91 -27.68
N GLN A 518 20.41 24.99 -27.38
CA GLN A 518 19.64 25.70 -28.41
C GLN A 518 20.52 26.18 -29.58
N ALA A 519 21.76 26.62 -29.28
CA ALA A 519 22.71 27.09 -30.27
C ALA A 519 23.46 25.97 -31.01
N SER A 520 23.43 24.72 -30.51
CA SER A 520 24.06 23.59 -31.21
C SER A 520 23.26 23.18 -32.46
N VAL A 521 21.94 23.44 -32.47
CA VAL A 521 21.13 23.30 -33.67
C VAL A 521 21.43 24.46 -34.61
N THR A 522 22.18 24.16 -35.68
CA THR A 522 22.65 25.18 -36.61
C THR A 522 21.56 25.55 -37.62
N ASP A 523 21.66 26.75 -38.18
CA ASP A 523 20.75 27.15 -39.26
C ASP A 523 20.89 26.27 -40.50
N ALA A 524 22.11 25.82 -40.82
CA ALA A 524 22.37 24.92 -41.94
C ALA A 524 21.70 23.55 -41.76
N GLU A 525 21.63 23.06 -40.52
CA GLU A 525 20.94 21.81 -40.18
C GLU A 525 19.42 21.93 -40.36
N LEU A 526 18.82 23.03 -39.90
CA LEU A 526 17.41 23.33 -40.16
C LEU A 526 17.12 23.50 -41.66
N ASP A 527 18.05 24.09 -42.41
CA ASP A 527 17.95 24.30 -43.85
C ASP A 527 18.15 23.01 -44.67
N GLN A 528 18.62 21.91 -44.07
CA GLN A 528 18.72 20.61 -44.73
C GLN A 528 17.49 19.71 -44.57
N LEU A 529 16.61 20.00 -43.61
CA LEU A 529 15.41 19.20 -43.37
C LEU A 529 14.40 19.30 -44.53
N GLY A 530 13.68 18.22 -44.84
CA GLY A 530 12.57 18.27 -45.79
C GLY A 530 11.37 19.05 -45.24
N ASP A 531 10.45 19.49 -46.11
CA ASP A 531 9.26 20.24 -45.68
C ASP A 531 8.32 19.40 -44.79
N GLY A 532 8.27 18.08 -45.01
CA GLY A 532 7.55 17.13 -44.16
C GLY A 532 8.16 17.06 -42.76
N ASP A 533 9.47 16.84 -42.66
CA ASP A 533 10.21 16.78 -41.40
C ASP A 533 10.10 18.07 -40.61
N MET A 534 10.19 19.23 -41.29
CA MET A 534 10.02 20.54 -40.66
C MET A 534 8.59 20.73 -40.15
N THR A 535 7.60 20.22 -40.88
CA THR A 535 6.20 20.26 -40.46
C THR A 535 5.97 19.42 -39.20
N ASP A 536 6.54 18.22 -39.15
CA ASP A 536 6.43 17.33 -37.99
C ASP A 536 7.18 17.88 -36.78
N LEU A 537 8.37 18.46 -36.98
CA LEU A 537 9.14 19.16 -35.94
C LEU A 537 8.34 20.34 -35.35
N LEU A 538 7.78 21.21 -36.20
CA LEU A 538 6.97 22.35 -35.75
C LEU A 538 5.72 21.90 -34.98
N ARG A 539 5.06 20.84 -35.45
CA ARG A 539 3.88 20.27 -34.77
C ARG A 539 4.25 19.70 -33.40
N HIS A 540 5.36 18.98 -33.30
CA HIS A 540 5.87 18.43 -32.05
C HIS A 540 6.27 19.54 -31.05
N ILE A 541 6.98 20.58 -31.51
CA ILE A 541 7.34 21.74 -30.68
C ILE A 541 6.06 22.44 -30.18
N GLY A 542 5.07 22.66 -31.06
CA GLY A 542 3.79 23.29 -30.72
C GLY A 542 3.01 22.52 -29.65
N ARG A 543 2.91 21.20 -29.79
CA ARG A 543 2.31 20.29 -28.80
C ARG A 543 3.07 20.31 -27.48
N THR A 544 4.40 20.21 -27.54
CA THR A 544 5.24 20.15 -26.34
C THR A 544 5.17 21.45 -25.53
N MET A 545 5.22 22.61 -26.18
CA MET A 545 5.15 23.90 -25.48
C MET A 545 3.76 24.19 -24.86
N ARG A 546 2.70 23.57 -25.40
CA ARG A 546 1.35 23.61 -24.83
C ARG A 546 1.26 22.72 -23.58
N ASP A 547 1.76 21.50 -23.69
CA ASP A 547 1.65 20.51 -22.61
C ASP A 547 2.66 20.75 -21.49
N GLN A 548 3.76 21.47 -21.75
CA GLN A 548 4.84 21.76 -20.82
C GLN A 548 5.11 23.28 -20.77
N PRO A 549 4.47 24.04 -19.87
CA PRO A 549 4.57 25.50 -19.80
C PRO A 549 6.01 26.03 -19.66
N THR A 550 6.90 25.29 -18.99
CA THR A 550 8.32 25.64 -18.85
C THR A 550 9.05 25.74 -20.19
N LYS A 551 8.63 24.93 -21.18
CA LYS A 551 9.19 24.91 -22.54
C LYS A 551 8.61 26.00 -23.45
N GLN A 552 7.60 26.76 -23.01
CA GLN A 552 6.92 27.76 -23.84
C GLN A 552 7.88 28.77 -24.45
N LYS A 553 8.81 29.31 -23.64
CA LYS A 553 9.75 30.32 -24.11
C LYS A 553 10.64 29.78 -25.24
N ALA A 554 11.24 28.62 -25.05
CA ALA A 554 12.15 27.98 -26.00
C ALA A 554 11.40 27.54 -27.27
N GLY A 555 10.22 26.93 -27.12
CA GLY A 555 9.39 26.50 -28.24
C GLY A 555 8.95 27.64 -29.15
N VAL A 556 8.48 28.75 -28.57
CA VAL A 556 8.12 29.96 -29.34
C VAL A 556 9.34 30.51 -30.07
N ASN A 557 10.50 30.56 -29.41
CA ASN A 557 11.74 31.01 -30.04
C ASN A 557 12.11 30.17 -31.27
N ALA A 558 12.06 28.84 -31.12
CA ALA A 558 12.37 27.88 -32.17
C ALA A 558 11.41 28.02 -33.36
N ILE A 559 10.10 28.10 -33.10
CA ILE A 559 9.09 28.27 -34.15
C ILE A 559 9.31 29.58 -34.92
N LEU A 560 9.56 30.69 -34.22
CA LEU A 560 9.83 31.97 -34.87
C LEU A 560 11.15 31.95 -35.67
N ARG A 561 12.19 31.29 -35.16
CA ARG A 561 13.47 31.11 -35.87
C ARG A 561 13.27 30.35 -37.19
N ILE A 562 12.50 29.27 -37.17
CA ILE A 562 12.19 28.46 -38.36
C ILE A 562 11.32 29.26 -39.35
N ALA A 563 10.26 29.90 -38.88
CA ALA A 563 9.31 30.63 -39.74
C ALA A 563 9.94 31.82 -40.48
N ARG A 564 10.97 32.45 -39.89
CA ARG A 564 11.73 33.54 -40.54
C ARG A 564 12.61 33.05 -41.68
N ARG A 565 12.99 31.78 -41.69
CA ARG A 565 13.93 31.21 -42.67
C ARG A 565 13.23 30.57 -43.85
N ARG A 566 12.13 29.87 -43.60
CA ARG A 566 11.42 29.09 -44.61
C ARG A 566 9.98 29.56 -44.78
N SER A 567 9.67 30.08 -45.95
CA SER A 567 8.36 30.65 -46.27
C SER A 567 7.28 29.57 -46.41
N GLU A 568 7.68 28.37 -46.82
CA GLU A 568 6.86 27.20 -47.13
C GLU A 568 6.15 26.64 -45.88
N VAL A 569 6.80 26.75 -44.70
CA VAL A 569 6.30 26.21 -43.43
C VAL A 569 5.66 27.27 -42.52
N VAL A 570 5.52 28.52 -43.00
CA VAL A 570 4.95 29.63 -42.22
C VAL A 570 3.53 29.33 -41.75
N ALA A 571 2.72 28.66 -42.58
CA ALA A 571 1.37 28.26 -42.20
C ALA A 571 1.39 27.24 -41.04
N THR A 572 2.26 26.23 -41.11
CA THR A 572 2.44 25.24 -40.04
C THR A 572 2.96 25.89 -38.76
N ALA A 573 3.93 26.80 -38.87
CA ALA A 573 4.48 27.53 -37.73
C ALA A 573 3.40 28.41 -37.04
N ARG A 574 2.55 29.07 -37.82
CA ARG A 574 1.37 29.79 -37.29
C ARG A 574 0.46 28.84 -36.52
N ASP A 575 0.14 27.69 -37.10
CA ASP A 575 -0.78 26.73 -36.49
C ASP A 575 -0.18 26.13 -35.20
N ALA A 576 1.12 25.86 -35.18
CA ALA A 576 1.84 25.43 -33.98
C ALA A 576 1.80 26.48 -32.86
N LEU A 577 1.98 27.77 -33.18
CA LEU A 577 1.81 28.85 -32.19
C LEU A 577 0.38 28.93 -31.65
N LEU A 578 -0.62 28.76 -32.53
CA LEU A 578 -2.03 28.81 -32.16
C LEU A 578 -2.50 27.62 -31.31
N MET A 579 -1.67 26.57 -31.14
CA MET A 579 -1.94 25.50 -30.17
C MET A 579 -1.88 25.99 -28.71
N LEU A 580 -1.21 27.11 -28.44
CA LEU A 580 -1.18 27.72 -27.09
C LEU A 580 -2.53 28.37 -26.76
N PRO A 581 -3.20 27.93 -25.67
CA PRO A 581 -4.40 28.59 -25.19
C PRO A 581 -4.10 30.04 -24.80
N PRO A 582 -4.93 31.02 -25.21
CA PRO A 582 -4.68 32.44 -24.91
C PRO A 582 -4.46 32.74 -23.42
N ASN A 583 -5.21 32.07 -22.53
CA ASN A 583 -5.11 32.22 -21.07
C ASN A 583 -3.81 31.65 -20.46
N GLU A 584 -3.02 30.91 -21.22
CA GLU A 584 -1.76 30.28 -20.75
C GLU A 584 -0.51 30.93 -21.37
N ILE A 585 -0.68 32.02 -22.11
CA ILE A 585 0.42 32.77 -22.69
C ILE A 585 1.20 33.48 -21.58
N THR A 586 2.50 33.21 -21.46
CA THR A 586 3.37 33.95 -20.54
C THR A 586 3.68 35.35 -21.10
N ILE A 587 3.98 36.31 -20.21
CA ILE A 587 4.33 37.69 -20.59
C ILE A 587 5.56 37.76 -21.52
N ALA A 588 6.47 36.78 -21.43
CA ALA A 588 7.66 36.73 -22.28
C ALA A 588 7.34 36.35 -23.73
N THR A 589 6.24 35.64 -23.98
CA THR A 589 5.91 35.08 -25.30
C THR A 589 5.67 36.16 -26.37
N PRO A 590 4.84 37.19 -26.15
CA PRO A 590 4.63 38.24 -27.14
C PRO A 590 5.91 39.04 -27.48
N ILE A 591 6.83 39.19 -26.53
CA ILE A 591 8.07 39.97 -26.69
C ILE A 591 9.03 39.33 -27.70
N GLN A 592 8.86 38.02 -28.00
CA GLN A 592 9.72 37.31 -28.95
C GLN A 592 9.39 37.59 -30.42
N PHE A 593 8.20 38.14 -30.69
CA PHE A 593 7.78 38.53 -32.03
C PHE A 593 8.52 39.79 -32.47
N LYS A 594 8.86 39.84 -33.75
CA LYS A 594 9.55 40.98 -34.37
C LYS A 594 8.69 41.63 -35.45
N PRO A 595 8.89 42.94 -35.74
CA PRO A 595 8.12 43.64 -36.78
C PRO A 595 8.27 43.04 -38.18
N ASP A 596 9.42 42.44 -38.47
CA ASP A 596 9.77 41.79 -39.74
C ASP A 596 9.30 40.32 -39.83
N ASP A 597 8.60 39.79 -38.82
CA ASP A 597 8.03 38.44 -38.88
C ASP A 597 7.01 38.31 -40.03
N PRO A 598 6.92 37.12 -40.67
CA PRO A 598 5.94 36.86 -41.74
C PRO A 598 4.53 37.25 -41.33
N ALA A 599 3.75 37.82 -42.26
CA ALA A 599 2.40 38.32 -41.97
C ALA A 599 1.47 37.28 -41.29
N PRO A 600 1.46 35.99 -41.68
CA PRO A 600 0.68 34.97 -40.97
C PRO A 600 1.10 34.75 -39.52
N ILE A 601 2.40 34.88 -39.20
CA ILE A 601 2.93 34.77 -37.83
C ILE A 601 2.48 35.97 -37.00
N ARG A 602 2.58 37.20 -37.53
CA ARG A 602 2.07 38.40 -36.85
C ARG A 602 0.55 38.34 -36.62
N GLY A 603 -0.18 37.65 -37.49
CA GLY A 603 -1.62 37.38 -37.33
C GLY A 603 -1.96 36.59 -36.05
N VAL A 604 -1.01 35.82 -35.50
CA VAL A 604 -1.18 35.09 -34.22
C VAL A 604 -1.43 36.06 -33.08
N LEU A 605 -0.66 37.15 -32.99
CA LEU A 605 -0.85 38.19 -31.96
C LEU A 605 -2.24 38.83 -32.03
N THR A 606 -2.76 39.04 -33.25
CA THR A 606 -4.12 39.57 -33.46
C THR A 606 -5.17 38.59 -32.95
N THR A 607 -4.97 37.30 -33.23
CA THR A 607 -5.86 36.21 -32.77
C THR A 607 -5.87 36.10 -31.25
N TRP A 608 -4.69 36.17 -30.61
CA TRP A 608 -4.58 36.15 -29.15
C TRP A 608 -5.18 37.39 -28.51
N LYS A 609 -4.94 38.59 -29.07
CA LYS A 609 -5.52 39.86 -28.57
C LYS A 609 -7.04 39.78 -28.45
N GLY A 610 -7.72 39.21 -29.45
CA GLY A 610 -9.17 39.10 -29.47
C GLY A 610 -9.76 38.13 -28.43
N LYS A 611 -8.94 37.22 -27.88
CA LYS A 611 -9.35 36.18 -26.92
C LYS A 611 -8.81 36.38 -25.50
N LEU A 612 -7.84 37.29 -25.33
CA LEU A 612 -7.22 37.59 -24.05
C LEU A 612 -8.09 38.56 -23.22
N PRO A 613 -8.30 38.29 -21.92
CA PRO A 613 -8.89 39.27 -21.01
C PRO A 613 -7.95 40.48 -20.82
N ASP A 614 -8.50 41.60 -20.36
CA ASP A 614 -7.71 42.79 -20.07
C ASP A 614 -6.69 42.52 -18.96
N GLY A 615 -5.41 42.84 -19.21
CA GLY A 615 -4.33 42.50 -18.29
C GLY A 615 -2.93 42.76 -18.84
N LYS A 616 -1.92 42.32 -18.09
CA LYS A 616 -0.49 42.50 -18.46
C LYS A 616 -0.14 41.75 -19.75
N ILE A 617 -0.70 40.56 -19.96
CA ILE A 617 -0.44 39.73 -21.14
C ILE A 617 -1.05 40.37 -22.40
N LYS A 618 -2.31 40.84 -22.32
CA LYS A 618 -2.96 41.56 -23.44
C LYS A 618 -2.19 42.82 -23.82
N ARG A 619 -1.72 43.60 -22.84
CA ARG A 619 -0.84 44.76 -23.08
C ARG A 619 0.48 44.37 -23.74
N ALA A 620 1.09 43.26 -23.34
CA ALA A 620 2.31 42.75 -23.99
C ALA A 620 2.04 42.35 -25.45
N VAL A 621 0.91 41.69 -25.74
CA VAL A 621 0.47 41.38 -27.10
C VAL A 621 0.22 42.65 -27.92
N GLU A 622 -0.43 43.66 -27.34
CA GLU A 622 -0.66 44.94 -27.99
C GLU A 622 0.63 45.70 -28.31
N SER A 623 1.60 45.67 -27.40
CA SER A 623 2.91 46.29 -27.63
C SER A 623 3.73 45.59 -28.72
N ALA A 624 3.49 44.30 -28.95
CA ALA A 624 4.15 43.51 -29.98
C ALA A 624 3.48 43.65 -31.37
N LEU A 625 2.25 44.17 -31.43
CA LEU A 625 1.59 44.48 -32.69
C LEU A 625 2.18 45.78 -33.27
N PRO A 626 2.60 45.80 -34.56
CA PRO A 626 3.07 47.04 -35.17
C PRO A 626 1.94 48.09 -35.20
N ASN A 627 2.25 49.32 -34.79
CA ASN A 627 1.33 50.45 -34.92
C ASN A 627 0.90 50.59 -36.38
N ARG A 628 -0.39 50.79 -36.61
CA ARG A 628 -1.01 50.95 -37.95
C ARG A 628 -0.55 52.19 -38.73
N GLU A 629 0.47 52.92 -38.26
CA GLU A 629 0.94 54.18 -38.81
C GLU A 629 2.40 54.06 -39.25
N THR A 630 2.66 53.29 -40.30
CA THR A 630 3.75 53.51 -41.28
C THR A 630 3.68 52.41 -42.34
N VAL A 631 2.81 52.62 -43.34
CA VAL A 631 2.90 51.99 -44.67
C VAL A 631 2.99 53.12 -45.68
#